data_AF-A0A7W6DAF4-F1
#
_entry.id   AF-A0A7W6DAF4-F1
#
_cell.length_a   1.000
_cell.length_b   1.000
_cell.length_c   1.000
_cell.angle_alpha   90.00
_cell.angle_beta   90.00
_cell.angle_gamma   90.00
#
_symmetry.space_group_name_H-M   'P 1'
#
loop_
_entity.id
_entity.type
_entity.pdbx_description
1 polymer ?
#
loop_
_entity_poly.entity_id
_entity_poly.type
_entity_poly.pdbx_seq_one_letter_code
_entity_poly.pdbx_strand_id
1 'polypeptide(L)'
;MEAGAIEFDELNDLPSFRDTNDIHVTAVLQCVDFWQDMIAEPFDIVHDESIHFFEREDRWLRMIDKTIAPSEILFGTKTLNLPLPVRSVSSARSHECASLQLCNLVAGFLSRASNRDPDFRRFFRAAFDAGLCELTVFPLGPDRDFVTGPPSSAKGPDALDRMIEAMRSRASGTRSGME
;
A
#
# COMPACT_ATOMS: atom_id res chain seq x y z
N MET A 1 16.95 -6.75 -19.62
CA MET A 1 16.79 -7.58 -18.40
C MET A 1 17.96 -7.39 -17.45
N GLU A 2 19.21 -7.43 -17.91
CA GLU A 2 20.41 -7.20 -17.06
C GLU A 2 20.63 -5.74 -16.62
N ALA A 3 20.42 -4.75 -17.49
CA ALA A 3 20.84 -3.37 -17.22
C ALA A 3 20.23 -2.74 -15.96
N GLY A 4 18.92 -2.89 -15.72
CA GLY A 4 18.27 -2.32 -14.54
C GLY A 4 18.63 -3.02 -13.22
N ALA A 5 19.03 -4.30 -13.27
CA ALA A 5 19.52 -5.01 -12.08
C ALA A 5 20.97 -4.64 -11.76
N ILE A 6 21.80 -4.42 -12.79
CA ILE A 6 23.18 -3.97 -12.66
C ILE A 6 23.22 -2.53 -12.11
N GLU A 7 22.37 -1.64 -12.61
CA GLU A 7 22.30 -0.25 -12.14
C GLU A 7 21.76 -0.13 -10.71
N PHE A 8 20.87 -1.04 -10.28
CA PHE A 8 20.36 -1.05 -8.90
C PHE A 8 21.47 -1.36 -7.87
N ASP A 9 22.34 -2.32 -8.17
CA ASP A 9 23.48 -2.70 -7.32
C ASP A 9 24.56 -1.61 -7.27
N GLU A 10 24.73 -0.83 -8.34
CA GLU A 10 25.71 0.27 -8.39
C GLU A 10 25.23 1.52 -7.66
N LEU A 11 23.91 1.75 -7.58
CA LEU A 11 23.32 2.97 -7.04
C LEU A 11 22.86 2.84 -5.57
N ASN A 12 22.85 1.64 -5.01
CA ASN A 12 22.41 1.39 -3.63
C ASN A 12 23.49 0.67 -2.83
N ASP A 13 23.78 1.17 -1.63
CA ASP A 13 24.66 0.49 -0.67
C ASP A 13 23.87 -0.65 0.01
N LEU A 14 23.86 -1.83 -0.61
CA LEU A 14 23.12 -3.03 -0.15
C LEU A 14 23.28 -3.35 1.36
N PRO A 15 24.46 -3.16 2.00
CA PRO A 15 24.63 -3.36 3.44
C PRO A 15 23.91 -2.33 4.34
N SER A 16 23.67 -1.11 3.85
CA SER A 16 22.94 -0.04 4.58
C SER A 16 21.50 0.14 4.10
N PHE A 17 21.13 -0.51 3.01
CA PHE A 17 19.79 -0.58 2.46
C PHE A 17 18.84 -1.32 3.42
N ARG A 18 18.09 -0.56 4.23
CA ARG A 18 17.23 -1.11 5.28
C ARG A 18 15.77 -1.32 4.90
N ASP A 19 15.28 -0.80 3.78
CA ASP A 19 13.84 -0.91 3.51
C ASP A 19 13.38 -0.68 2.05
N THR A 20 12.52 -1.57 1.56
CA THR A 20 11.56 -1.36 0.44
C THR A 20 10.15 -1.82 0.84
N ASN A 21 9.76 -1.64 2.11
CA ASN A 21 8.40 -1.91 2.58
C ASN A 21 7.31 -1.01 1.95
N ASP A 22 7.69 -0.10 1.05
CA ASP A 22 6.74 0.63 0.21
C ASP A 22 5.73 -0.32 -0.41
N ILE A 23 6.15 -1.52 -0.83
CA ILE A 23 5.24 -2.48 -1.47
C ILE A 23 4.09 -2.88 -0.52
N HIS A 24 4.38 -3.28 0.72
CA HIS A 24 3.35 -3.79 1.65
C HIS A 24 2.36 -2.72 2.09
N VAL A 25 2.83 -1.49 2.32
CA VAL A 25 1.96 -0.36 2.68
C VAL A 25 1.22 0.19 1.46
N THR A 26 1.81 0.13 0.27
CA THR A 26 1.21 0.63 -0.99
C THR A 26 -0.13 -0.03 -1.29
N ALA A 27 -0.25 -1.36 -1.19
CA ALA A 27 -1.55 -2.01 -1.43
C ALA A 27 -2.62 -1.51 -0.46
N VAL A 28 -2.28 -1.40 0.83
CA VAL A 28 -3.22 -0.93 1.85
C VAL A 28 -3.62 0.51 1.59
N LEU A 29 -2.67 1.38 1.20
CA LEU A 29 -2.97 2.77 0.83
C LEU A 29 -3.80 2.89 -0.43
N GLN A 30 -3.58 2.05 -1.44
CA GLN A 30 -4.42 2.01 -2.64
C GLN A 30 -5.84 1.55 -2.32
N CYS A 31 -6.01 0.58 -1.42
CA CYS A 31 -7.31 0.17 -0.92
C CYS A 31 -7.99 1.33 -0.16
N VAL A 32 -7.27 2.03 0.71
CA VAL A 32 -7.83 3.18 1.44
C VAL A 32 -8.21 4.32 0.49
N ASP A 33 -7.38 4.63 -0.50
CA ASP A 33 -7.65 5.62 -1.52
C ASP A 33 -8.92 5.29 -2.32
N PHE A 34 -9.14 4.02 -2.65
CA PHE A 34 -10.39 3.60 -3.29
C PHE A 34 -11.60 3.76 -2.36
N TRP A 35 -11.47 3.36 -1.10
CA TRP A 35 -12.59 3.40 -0.17
C TRP A 35 -12.91 4.80 0.36
N GLN A 36 -11.95 5.72 0.43
CA GLN A 36 -12.20 7.11 0.83
C GLN A 36 -13.11 7.84 -0.18
N ASP A 37 -13.04 7.48 -1.46
CA ASP A 37 -13.89 8.06 -2.51
C ASP A 37 -15.32 7.47 -2.47
N MET A 38 -15.46 6.26 -1.93
CA MET A 38 -16.70 5.49 -1.94
C MET A 38 -17.51 5.62 -0.63
N ILE A 39 -16.84 5.87 0.49
CA ILE A 39 -17.44 5.87 1.83
C ILE A 39 -17.11 7.19 2.52
N ALA A 40 -18.15 7.95 2.89
CA ALA A 40 -18.00 9.24 3.56
C ALA A 40 -17.60 9.11 5.05
N GLU A 41 -17.93 7.99 5.68
CA GLU A 41 -17.64 7.75 7.10
C GLU A 41 -16.33 6.99 7.32
N PRO A 42 -15.61 7.24 8.43
CA PRO A 42 -14.42 6.47 8.75
C PRO A 42 -14.73 4.98 8.93
N PHE A 43 -13.89 4.11 8.36
CA PHE A 43 -14.09 2.66 8.33
C PHE A 43 -13.00 1.88 9.09
N ASP A 44 -13.32 0.65 9.48
CA ASP A 44 -12.40 -0.26 10.15
C ASP A 44 -11.72 -1.18 9.13
N ILE A 45 -10.40 -1.38 9.26
CA ILE A 45 -9.64 -2.29 8.40
C ILE A 45 -9.28 -3.55 9.18
N VAL A 46 -9.62 -4.69 8.61
CA VAL A 46 -9.11 -6.00 9.07
C VAL A 46 -8.00 -6.42 8.13
N HIS A 47 -6.78 -6.51 8.64
CA HIS A 47 -5.61 -6.96 7.90
C HIS A 47 -5.22 -8.37 8.33
N ASP A 48 -4.60 -9.15 7.45
CA ASP A 48 -4.00 -10.42 7.87
C ASP A 48 -2.86 -10.20 8.88
N GLU A 49 -2.46 -11.24 9.60
CA GLU A 49 -1.30 -11.23 10.51
C GLU A 49 0.04 -11.08 9.77
N SER A 50 0.22 -9.95 9.07
CA SER A 50 1.45 -9.57 8.41
C SER A 50 2.41 -8.94 9.42
N ILE A 51 3.43 -9.70 9.79
CA ILE A 51 4.55 -9.22 10.62
C ILE A 51 5.12 -7.92 10.03
N HIS A 52 5.25 -7.84 8.71
CA HIS A 52 5.80 -6.66 8.03
C HIS A 52 4.93 -5.40 8.14
N PHE A 53 3.61 -5.56 8.20
CA PHE A 53 2.69 -4.44 8.42
C PHE A 53 2.74 -3.97 9.88
N PHE A 54 2.63 -4.90 10.84
CA PHE A 54 2.50 -4.57 12.26
C PHE A 54 3.84 -4.20 12.94
N GLU A 55 4.99 -4.68 12.46
CA GLU A 55 6.31 -4.23 12.96
C GLU A 55 6.55 -2.72 12.81
N ARG A 56 5.77 -2.04 11.95
CA ARG A 56 5.85 -0.59 11.71
C ARG A 56 4.51 0.10 11.94
N GLU A 57 3.64 -0.50 12.76
CA GLU A 57 2.29 0.00 13.10
C GLU A 57 2.29 1.48 13.54
N ASP A 58 3.33 1.96 14.22
CA ASP A 58 3.49 3.37 14.60
C ASP A 58 3.34 4.37 13.44
N ARG A 59 3.85 4.03 12.25
CA ARG A 59 3.71 4.90 11.06
C ARG A 59 2.26 4.93 10.61
N TRP A 60 1.62 3.78 10.61
CA TRP A 60 0.22 3.65 10.25
C TRP A 60 -0.69 4.41 11.22
N LEU A 61 -0.46 4.27 12.53
CA LEU A 61 -1.22 4.98 13.57
C LEU A 61 -1.12 6.50 13.40
N ARG A 62 0.03 7.02 12.97
CA ARG A 62 0.18 8.45 12.66
C ARG A 62 -0.60 8.89 11.44
N MET A 63 -0.74 8.04 10.43
CA MET A 63 -1.50 8.36 9.22
C MET A 63 -3.02 8.42 9.46
N ILE A 64 -3.52 7.73 10.49
CA ILE A 64 -4.94 7.72 10.86
C ILE A 64 -5.26 8.67 12.03
N ASP A 65 -4.25 9.24 12.68
CA ASP A 65 -4.38 10.13 13.84
C ASP A 65 -5.19 11.40 13.49
N LYS A 66 -6.42 11.47 13.99
CA LYS A 66 -7.35 12.59 13.75
C LYS A 66 -6.91 13.93 14.34
N THR A 67 -5.84 13.92 15.14
CA THR A 67 -5.32 15.14 15.74
C THR A 67 -4.31 15.87 14.83
N ILE A 68 -3.84 15.25 13.75
CA ILE A 68 -2.97 15.92 12.76
C ILE A 68 -3.79 16.88 11.88
N ALA A 69 -3.14 17.95 11.41
CA ALA A 69 -3.78 18.88 10.48
C ALA A 69 -4.07 18.17 9.15
N PRO A 70 -5.25 18.41 8.54
CA PRO A 70 -5.54 17.88 7.22
C PRO A 70 -4.48 18.29 6.19
N SER A 71 -3.99 17.33 5.43
CA SER A 71 -2.99 17.55 4.40
C SER A 71 -3.23 16.63 3.21
N GLU A 72 -2.99 17.17 2.03
CA GLU A 72 -3.12 16.46 0.76
C GLU A 72 -1.72 16.09 0.26
N ILE A 73 -1.50 14.80 -0.01
CA ILE A 73 -0.19 14.27 -0.42
C ILE A 73 -0.32 13.53 -1.74
N LEU A 74 0.50 13.93 -2.71
CA LEU A 74 0.65 13.19 -3.96
C LEU A 74 1.45 11.90 -3.73
N PHE A 75 0.85 10.75 -4.07
CA PHE A 75 1.44 9.42 -3.96
C PHE A 75 1.30 8.69 -5.31
N GLY A 76 2.39 8.67 -6.09
CA GLY A 76 2.36 8.21 -7.48
C GLY A 76 1.46 9.13 -8.33
N THR A 77 0.43 8.55 -8.96
CA THR A 77 -0.60 9.29 -9.72
C THR A 77 -1.84 9.63 -8.89
N LYS A 78 -1.85 9.25 -7.61
CA LYS A 78 -3.01 9.37 -6.70
C LYS A 78 -2.76 10.41 -5.62
N THR A 79 -3.83 10.81 -4.95
CA THR A 79 -3.79 11.81 -3.90
C THR A 79 -4.34 11.25 -2.59
N LEU A 80 -3.51 11.22 -1.55
CA LEU A 80 -3.89 10.75 -0.23
C LEU A 80 -4.25 11.95 0.67
N ASN A 81 -5.43 11.87 1.29
CA ASN A 81 -5.87 12.84 2.28
C ASN A 81 -5.54 12.33 3.67
N LEU A 82 -4.63 13.02 4.36
CA LEU A 82 -4.33 12.77 5.76
C LEU A 82 -5.18 13.68 6.65
N PRO A 83 -5.61 13.23 7.84
CA PRO A 83 -5.53 11.84 8.30
C PRO A 83 -6.48 10.93 7.51
N LEU A 84 -6.02 9.73 7.18
CA LEU A 84 -6.81 8.74 6.42
C LEU A 84 -8.15 8.47 7.10
N PRO A 85 -9.26 8.24 6.36
CA PRO A 85 -10.59 7.97 6.92
C PRO A 85 -10.70 6.54 7.50
N VAL A 86 -9.71 6.12 8.28
CA VAL A 86 -9.67 4.83 8.96
C VAL A 86 -9.90 5.07 10.45
N ARG A 87 -10.79 4.29 11.05
CA ARG A 87 -11.15 4.34 12.46
C ARG A 87 -10.25 3.44 13.30
N SER A 88 -10.06 2.20 12.86
CA SER A 88 -9.19 1.24 13.51
C SER A 88 -8.59 0.27 12.48
N VAL A 89 -7.46 -0.32 12.84
CA VAL A 89 -6.87 -1.43 12.12
C VAL A 89 -6.64 -2.57 13.09
N SER A 90 -7.15 -3.74 12.74
CA SER A 90 -7.02 -4.95 13.55
C SER A 90 -6.39 -6.06 12.72
N SER A 91 -5.49 -6.80 13.35
CA SER A 91 -4.97 -8.04 12.80
C SER A 91 -5.97 -9.18 13.00
N ALA A 92 -6.11 -10.07 12.02
CA ALA A 92 -6.84 -11.32 12.17
C ALA A 92 -6.19 -12.45 11.38
N ARG A 93 -6.36 -13.68 11.88
CA ARG A 93 -5.96 -14.89 11.17
C ARG A 93 -6.97 -15.20 10.09
N SER A 94 -6.49 -15.61 8.92
CA SER A 94 -7.37 -15.99 7.83
C SER A 94 -8.34 -17.10 8.23
N HIS A 95 -7.94 -18.12 8.98
CA HIS A 95 -8.86 -19.19 9.41
C HIS A 95 -9.95 -18.76 10.42
N GLU A 96 -9.85 -17.54 10.97
CA GLU A 96 -10.80 -16.97 11.94
C GLU A 96 -11.66 -15.84 11.33
N CYS A 97 -11.29 -15.33 10.15
CA CYS A 97 -11.99 -14.23 9.47
C CYS A 97 -12.41 -14.62 8.05
N ALA A 98 -13.71 -14.82 7.83
CA ALA A 98 -14.26 -15.23 6.53
C ALA A 98 -13.89 -14.28 5.38
N SER A 99 -13.86 -12.97 5.63
CA SER A 99 -13.44 -11.97 4.64
C SER A 99 -11.99 -12.15 4.21
N LEU A 100 -11.08 -12.41 5.16
CA LEU A 100 -9.68 -12.70 4.85
C LEU A 100 -9.51 -14.03 4.12
N GLN A 101 -10.33 -15.05 4.43
CA GLN A 101 -10.33 -16.30 3.65
C GLN A 101 -10.72 -16.05 2.20
N LEU A 102 -11.76 -15.24 1.98
CA LEU A 102 -12.18 -14.88 0.63
C LEU A 102 -11.08 -14.14 -0.11
N CYS A 103 -10.44 -13.14 0.52
CA CYS A 103 -9.29 -12.44 -0.06
C CYS A 103 -8.17 -13.42 -0.47
N ASN A 104 -7.83 -14.38 0.39
CA ASN A 104 -6.81 -15.38 0.10
C ASN A 104 -7.20 -16.33 -1.04
N LEU A 105 -8.47 -16.74 -1.10
CA LEU A 105 -8.97 -17.58 -2.19
C LEU A 105 -8.93 -16.83 -3.52
N VAL A 106 -9.36 -15.56 -3.55
CA VAL A 106 -9.30 -14.70 -4.74
C VAL A 106 -7.85 -14.47 -5.16
N ALA A 107 -6.96 -14.12 -4.23
CA ALA A 107 -5.54 -13.93 -4.51
C ALA A 107 -4.87 -15.21 -5.05
N GLY A 108 -5.14 -16.35 -4.42
CA GLY A 108 -4.64 -17.66 -4.87
C GLY A 108 -5.20 -18.05 -6.25
N PHE A 109 -6.47 -17.77 -6.50
CA PHE A 109 -7.10 -17.99 -7.79
C PHE A 109 -6.49 -17.11 -8.89
N LEU A 110 -6.33 -15.81 -8.64
CA LEU A 110 -5.75 -14.86 -9.59
C LEU A 110 -4.26 -15.13 -9.85
N SER A 111 -3.48 -15.53 -8.84
CA SER A 111 -2.07 -15.90 -9.05
C SER A 111 -1.92 -17.09 -10.01
N ARG A 112 -2.90 -18.00 -10.01
CA ARG A 112 -2.96 -19.16 -10.91
C ARG A 112 -3.48 -18.81 -12.31
N ALA A 113 -4.01 -17.60 -12.55
CA ALA A 113 -4.51 -17.17 -13.86
C ALA A 113 -3.46 -17.23 -14.99
N SER A 114 -2.17 -17.14 -14.64
CA SER A 114 -1.05 -17.29 -15.58
C SER A 114 -0.82 -18.74 -16.06
N ASN A 115 -1.49 -19.72 -15.45
CA ASN A 115 -1.34 -21.13 -15.79
C ASN A 115 -1.91 -21.45 -17.18
N ARG A 116 -1.20 -22.27 -17.96
CA ARG A 116 -1.56 -22.67 -19.32
C ARG A 116 -2.45 -23.91 -19.38
N ASP A 117 -2.74 -24.53 -18.26
CA ASP A 117 -3.62 -25.71 -18.15
C ASP A 117 -5.03 -25.43 -18.73
N PRO A 118 -5.47 -26.16 -19.78
CA PRO A 118 -6.76 -25.95 -20.43
C PRO A 118 -7.97 -26.08 -19.50
N ASP A 119 -7.92 -27.00 -18.53
CA ASP A 119 -9.02 -27.21 -17.59
C ASP A 119 -9.13 -26.04 -16.62
N PHE A 120 -8.00 -25.56 -16.09
CA PHE A 120 -7.98 -24.35 -15.28
C PHE A 120 -8.44 -23.12 -16.08
N ARG A 121 -8.10 -22.99 -17.37
CA ARG A 121 -8.58 -21.86 -18.19
C ARG A 121 -10.10 -21.86 -18.37
N ARG A 122 -10.71 -23.04 -18.54
CA ARG A 122 -12.17 -23.19 -18.59
C ARG A 122 -12.80 -22.79 -17.26
N PHE A 123 -12.23 -23.22 -16.14
CA PHE A 123 -12.68 -22.82 -14.81
C PHE A 123 -12.51 -21.30 -14.60
N PHE A 124 -11.39 -20.72 -15.04
CA PHE A 124 -11.14 -19.28 -14.96
C PHE A 124 -12.19 -18.48 -15.72
N ARG A 125 -12.53 -18.92 -16.93
CA ARG A 125 -13.57 -18.28 -17.75
C ARG A 125 -14.94 -18.35 -17.07
N ALA A 126 -15.30 -19.50 -16.51
CA ALA A 126 -16.56 -19.66 -15.79
C ALA A 126 -16.64 -18.72 -14.57
N ALA A 127 -15.57 -18.59 -13.80
CA ALA A 127 -15.51 -17.65 -12.67
C ALA A 127 -15.58 -16.18 -13.13
N PHE A 128 -14.90 -15.85 -14.23
CA PHE A 128 -14.96 -14.52 -14.86
C PHE A 128 -16.39 -14.16 -15.26
N ASP A 129 -17.07 -15.06 -15.98
CA ASP A 129 -18.45 -14.84 -16.42
C ASP A 129 -19.45 -14.86 -15.25
N ALA A 130 -19.10 -15.47 -14.11
CA ALA A 130 -19.87 -15.46 -12.87
C ALA A 130 -19.70 -14.18 -12.02
N GLY A 131 -18.94 -13.19 -12.49
CA GLY A 131 -18.81 -11.88 -11.85
C GLY A 131 -17.44 -11.59 -11.23
N LEU A 132 -16.45 -12.48 -11.37
CA LEU A 132 -15.08 -12.17 -10.91
C LEU A 132 -14.49 -10.92 -11.60
N CYS A 133 -14.96 -10.61 -12.81
CA CYS A 133 -14.58 -9.40 -13.55
C CYS A 133 -15.07 -8.10 -12.92
N GLU A 134 -16.02 -8.16 -11.97
CA GLU A 134 -16.56 -7.00 -11.26
C GLU A 134 -15.72 -6.66 -10.01
N LEU A 135 -14.76 -7.52 -9.64
CA LEU A 135 -13.88 -7.26 -8.50
C LEU A 135 -12.85 -6.17 -8.85
N THR A 136 -12.82 -5.13 -8.02
CA THR A 136 -11.68 -4.20 -8.00
C THR A 136 -10.53 -4.87 -7.25
N VAL A 137 -9.41 -5.07 -7.94
CA VAL A 137 -8.19 -5.65 -7.38
C VAL A 137 -7.08 -4.61 -7.47
N PHE A 138 -6.32 -4.44 -6.39
CA PHE A 138 -5.13 -3.59 -6.32
C PHE A 138 -3.87 -4.47 -6.29
N PRO A 139 -3.45 -5.05 -7.44
CA PRO A 139 -2.32 -5.94 -7.46
C PRO A 139 -1.02 -5.16 -7.24
N LEU A 140 -0.14 -5.73 -6.43
CA LEU A 140 1.26 -5.35 -6.40
C LEU A 140 2.01 -6.34 -7.30
N GLY A 141 2.62 -5.83 -8.36
CA GLY A 141 3.38 -6.65 -9.29
C GLY A 141 4.54 -5.86 -9.88
N PRO A 142 5.55 -6.55 -10.43
CA PRO A 142 6.58 -5.88 -11.20
C PRO A 142 5.93 -5.22 -12.41
N ASP A 143 6.00 -3.90 -12.47
CA ASP A 143 5.60 -3.17 -13.67
C ASP A 143 6.63 -3.45 -14.79
N ARG A 144 6.19 -3.37 -16.05
CA ARG A 144 7.08 -3.43 -17.22
C ARG A 144 7.66 -2.07 -17.57
N ASP A 145 7.13 -1.02 -16.96
CA ASP A 145 7.65 0.34 -17.05
C ASP A 145 8.88 0.47 -16.14
N PHE A 146 10.01 -0.02 -16.64
CA PHE A 146 11.31 0.28 -16.05
C PHE A 146 11.67 1.72 -16.40
N VAL A 147 11.88 2.55 -15.38
CA VAL A 147 12.44 3.88 -15.57
C VAL A 147 13.84 3.71 -16.17
N THR A 148 13.99 4.04 -17.45
CA THR A 148 15.30 4.00 -18.12
C THR A 148 16.16 5.19 -17.73
N GLY A 149 17.39 4.91 -17.30
CA GLY A 149 18.37 5.90 -16.88
C GLY A 149 18.49 5.98 -15.35
N PRO A 150 19.56 6.62 -14.84
CA PRO A 150 19.73 6.80 -13.41
C PRO A 150 18.49 7.51 -12.85
N PRO A 151 17.99 7.10 -11.66
CA PRO A 151 16.85 7.75 -11.04
C PRO A 151 17.10 9.24 -11.00
N SER A 152 16.15 10.02 -11.54
CA SER A 152 16.26 11.46 -11.52
C SER A 152 16.42 11.90 -10.07
N SER A 153 17.49 12.64 -9.75
CA SER A 153 17.70 13.16 -8.41
C SER A 153 16.41 13.83 -7.94
N ALA A 154 15.87 13.37 -6.82
CA ALA A 154 14.63 13.90 -6.27
C ALA A 154 14.75 15.43 -6.14
N LYS A 155 13.95 16.17 -6.89
CA LYS A 155 13.91 17.63 -6.80
C LYS A 155 12.86 18.00 -5.76
N GLY A 156 13.29 18.08 -4.51
CA GLY A 156 12.43 18.38 -3.36
C GLY A 156 11.98 17.12 -2.60
N PRO A 157 11.18 17.28 -1.54
CA PRO A 157 10.72 16.16 -0.71
C PRO A 157 9.88 15.19 -1.55
N ASP A 158 10.26 13.91 -1.51
CA ASP A 158 9.51 12.84 -2.15
C ASP A 158 8.17 12.56 -1.42
N ALA A 159 7.36 11.62 -1.92
CA ALA A 159 6.06 11.34 -1.31
C ALA A 159 6.20 10.88 0.16
N LEU A 160 7.24 10.10 0.49
CA LEU A 160 7.53 9.67 1.86
C LEU A 160 7.98 10.86 2.72
N ASP A 161 8.86 11.73 2.20
CA ASP A 161 9.30 12.93 2.89
C ASP A 161 8.12 13.86 3.19
N ARG A 162 7.18 14.02 2.26
CA ARG A 162 5.96 14.81 2.45
C ARG A 162 5.00 14.18 3.45
N MET A 163 4.87 12.85 3.46
CA MET A 163 4.13 12.13 4.49
C MET A 163 4.77 12.33 5.85
N ILE A 164 6.09 12.19 5.93
CA ILE A 164 6.85 12.39 7.15
C ILE A 164 6.74 13.83 7.63
N GLU A 165 6.82 14.83 6.75
CA GLU A 165 6.67 16.25 7.06
C GLU A 165 5.24 16.57 7.54
N ALA A 166 4.21 16.09 6.85
CA ALA A 166 2.82 16.22 7.27
C ALA A 166 2.61 15.64 8.68
N MET A 167 3.20 14.47 8.95
CA MET A 167 3.17 13.83 10.28
C MET A 167 4.06 14.56 11.32
N ARG A 168 5.13 15.25 10.91
CA ARG A 168 6.11 15.92 11.81
C ARG A 168 5.75 17.35 12.17
N SER A 169 4.96 18.05 11.36
CA SER A 169 4.57 19.47 11.54
C SER A 169 3.98 19.84 12.91
N ARG A 170 3.79 18.86 13.80
CA ARG A 170 3.31 19.01 15.18
C ARG A 170 4.30 18.62 16.30
N ALA A 171 5.37 17.88 16.03
CA ALA A 171 6.32 17.52 17.10
C ALA A 171 7.12 18.74 17.62
N SER A 172 7.25 19.78 16.80
CA SER A 172 7.92 21.05 17.11
C SER A 172 6.97 22.18 17.51
N GLY A 173 5.65 21.99 17.41
CA GLY A 173 4.64 23.04 17.64
C GLY A 173 4.20 23.24 19.10
N THR A 174 4.62 22.39 20.03
CA THR A 174 4.10 22.39 21.42
C THR A 174 5.11 22.90 22.46
N ARG A 175 6.02 23.82 22.11
CA ARG A 175 6.99 24.43 23.06
C ARG A 175 7.14 25.95 22.98
N SER A 176 6.17 26.67 22.43
CA SER A 176 6.12 28.14 22.54
C SER A 176 4.74 28.58 22.97
N GLY A 177 4.58 28.81 24.28
CA GLY A 177 3.31 29.22 24.87
C GLY A 177 3.15 28.80 26.32
N MET A 178 4.19 28.97 27.13
CA MET A 178 4.06 28.96 28.59
C MET A 178 5.13 29.90 29.17
N GLU A 179 4.85 31.20 29.09
CA GLU A 179 5.31 32.22 30.03
C GLU A 179 4.07 32.99 30.51
#